data_AF-A0A1Q9NYS3-F1
#
_entry.id   AF-A0A1Q9NYS3-F1
#
_cell.length_a   1.000
_cell.length_b   1.000
_cell.length_c   1.000
_cell.angle_alpha   90.00
_cell.angle_beta   90.00
_cell.angle_gamma   90.00
#
_symmetry.space_group_name_H-M   'P 1'
#
loop_
_entity.id
_entity.type
_entity.pdbx_description
1 polymer ?
#
loop_
_entity_poly.entity_id
_entity_poly.type
_entity_poly.pdbx_seq_one_letter_code
_entity_poly.pdbx_strand_id
1 'polypeptide(L)'
;MDIIQLLILCIDVGKGTEDILLYQENQLIENSIQMILPSTAQLLVKKIERIKTRPLRINGDLMAGEPWHKSVYAISESEPNAVIMTKTAARSLRYMLDQVRSKGIKIVEDGEINDFDGPIIEISDVDWNRIFKILEGSGIGKKEITKVLLCCQDHGEPEDPKQSTRDFRMKTVYRDLGIQGRLEDLLFESSLIPDSLPRLKSIASSALRIFTHLKNNDVFVMDSSPAVILGAVRYVKDYELVVNVGNGHTLAVILKNKLVEAIYEIHTGGIKLENFIENIQRLAMGNLSHEETLKSGGHGVFIRNEMKMKYPEIQNLFPMSVIGPNRAKLKTLDIKYVNPGGNMMMAGPIGLLRAYHHLTGKQLEISLE
;
A
#
# COMPACT_ATOMS: atom_id res chain seq x y z
N MET A 1 -25.19 -29.35 6.90
CA MET A 1 -23.89 -28.67 7.03
C MET A 1 -24.11 -27.28 6.48
N ASP A 2 -24.24 -26.30 7.36
CA ASP A 2 -24.25 -24.90 6.91
C ASP A 2 -22.88 -24.66 6.29
N ILE A 3 -22.85 -24.40 4.98
CA ILE A 3 -21.64 -23.95 4.30
C ILE A 3 -21.31 -22.62 4.98
N ILE A 4 -20.30 -22.59 5.85
CA ILE A 4 -19.80 -21.34 6.40
C ILE A 4 -19.39 -20.49 5.21
N GLN A 5 -20.15 -19.44 4.95
CA GLN A 5 -19.93 -18.58 3.81
C GLN A 5 -18.66 -17.77 4.10
N LEU A 6 -17.68 -17.86 3.21
CA LEU A 6 -16.40 -17.18 3.38
C LEU A 6 -16.64 -15.67 3.31
N LEU A 7 -16.47 -14.99 4.43
CA LEU A 7 -16.49 -13.53 4.51
C LEU A 7 -15.04 -13.04 4.57
N ILE A 8 -14.65 -12.25 3.58
CA ILE A 8 -13.28 -11.80 3.32
C ILE A 8 -13.21 -10.29 3.53
N LEU A 9 -12.38 -9.86 4.47
CA LEU A 9 -12.11 -8.44 4.71
C LEU A 9 -10.85 -8.01 3.95
N CYS A 10 -10.99 -7.12 2.98
CA CYS A 10 -9.88 -6.53 2.23
C CYS A 10 -9.67 -5.07 2.66
N ILE A 11 -8.43 -4.66 2.95
CA ILE A 11 -8.10 -3.28 3.34
C ILE A 11 -6.88 -2.78 2.57
N ASP A 12 -7.00 -1.64 1.90
CA ASP A 12 -5.88 -0.88 1.33
C ASP A 12 -5.56 0.33 2.21
N VAL A 13 -4.38 0.32 2.82
CA VAL A 13 -3.89 1.39 3.69
C VAL A 13 -3.05 2.38 2.89
N GLY A 14 -3.72 3.42 2.40
CA GLY A 14 -3.13 4.53 1.68
C GLY A 14 -2.63 5.67 2.57
N LYS A 15 -1.89 6.61 1.95
CA LYS A 15 -1.41 7.84 2.63
C LYS A 15 -2.54 8.75 3.11
N GLY A 16 -3.66 8.77 2.39
CA GLY A 16 -4.81 9.64 2.67
C GLY A 16 -6.04 8.88 3.15
N THR A 17 -6.31 7.74 2.52
CA THR A 17 -7.49 6.91 2.75
C THR A 17 -7.09 5.52 3.23
N GLU A 18 -8.02 4.88 3.93
CA GLU A 18 -8.06 3.46 4.20
C GLU A 18 -9.33 2.94 3.53
N ASP A 19 -9.15 2.14 2.50
CA ASP A 19 -10.22 1.69 1.61
C ASP A 19 -10.54 0.22 1.96
N ILE A 20 -11.79 -0.05 2.32
CA ILE A 20 -12.21 -1.33 2.90
C ILE A 20 -13.31 -1.95 2.03
N LEU A 21 -13.14 -3.23 1.71
CA LEU A 21 -14.14 -4.07 1.07
C LEU A 21 -14.40 -5.29 1.96
N LEU A 22 -15.66 -5.56 2.28
CA LEU A 22 -16.06 -6.80 2.91
C LEU A 22 -16.84 -7.63 1.89
N TYR A 23 -16.19 -8.65 1.36
CA TYR A 23 -16.70 -9.50 0.30
C TYR A 23 -17.20 -10.83 0.86
N GLN A 24 -18.41 -11.20 0.47
CA GLN A 24 -18.96 -12.52 0.75
C GLN A 24 -18.81 -13.41 -0.48
N GLU A 25 -18.14 -14.54 -0.31
CA GLU A 25 -17.84 -15.46 -1.40
C GLU A 25 -19.12 -15.92 -2.13
N ASN A 26 -19.04 -15.97 -3.45
CA ASN A 26 -20.14 -16.27 -4.38
C ASN A 26 -21.24 -15.19 -4.46
N GLN A 27 -21.05 -14.02 -3.82
CA GLN A 27 -21.88 -12.85 -4.09
C GLN A 27 -21.27 -11.99 -5.19
N LEU A 28 -22.12 -11.18 -5.83
CA LEU A 28 -21.68 -10.10 -6.71
C LEU A 28 -20.89 -9.07 -5.90
N ILE A 29 -19.84 -8.51 -6.50
CA ILE A 29 -18.97 -7.53 -5.83
C ILE A 29 -19.76 -6.27 -5.44
N GLU A 30 -20.77 -5.91 -6.22
CA GLU A 30 -21.68 -4.78 -5.99
C GLU A 30 -22.53 -4.91 -4.72
N ASN A 31 -22.71 -6.14 -4.21
CA ASN A 31 -23.43 -6.40 -2.96
C ASN A 31 -22.52 -6.34 -1.71
N SER A 32 -21.22 -6.06 -1.90
CA SER A 32 -20.25 -5.99 -0.80
C SER A 32 -20.37 -4.69 -0.01
N ILE A 33 -19.98 -4.71 1.27
CA ILE A 33 -19.79 -3.46 2.01
C ILE A 33 -18.51 -2.80 1.52
N GLN A 34 -18.61 -1.53 1.14
CA GLN A 34 -17.48 -0.69 0.73
C GLN A 34 -17.38 0.53 1.63
N MET A 35 -16.19 0.82 2.15
CA MET A 35 -15.94 2.01 2.98
C MET A 35 -14.66 2.72 2.54
N ILE A 36 -14.74 4.04 2.40
CA ILE A 36 -13.57 4.91 2.19
C ILE A 36 -13.42 5.78 3.44
N LEU A 37 -12.44 5.47 4.26
CA LEU A 37 -12.21 6.15 5.53
C LEU A 37 -10.91 6.96 5.47
N PRO A 38 -10.72 8.00 6.31
CA PRO A 38 -9.40 8.59 6.49
C PRO A 38 -8.42 7.54 7.02
N SER A 39 -7.18 7.53 6.52
CA SER A 39 -6.16 6.61 7.02
C SER A 39 -5.78 6.91 8.47
N THR A 40 -5.33 5.89 9.22
CA THR A 40 -4.93 6.06 10.63
C THR A 40 -3.84 7.13 10.78
N ALA A 41 -2.91 7.22 9.82
CA ALA A 41 -1.87 8.24 9.80
C ALA A 41 -2.44 9.68 9.74
N GLN A 42 -3.55 9.92 9.03
CA GLN A 42 -4.23 11.22 9.00
C GLN A 42 -4.93 11.53 10.32
N LEU A 43 -5.53 10.53 10.95
CA LEU A 43 -6.21 10.69 12.24
C LEU A 43 -5.21 10.95 13.38
N LEU A 44 -4.03 10.35 13.31
CA LEU A 44 -2.97 10.52 14.31
C LEU A 44 -2.50 11.97 14.42
N VAL A 45 -2.44 12.73 13.32
CA VAL A 45 -2.11 14.17 13.34
C VAL A 45 -3.01 14.90 14.34
N LYS A 46 -4.33 14.76 14.18
CA LYS A 46 -5.32 15.41 15.05
C LYS A 46 -5.24 14.91 16.49
N LYS A 47 -4.94 13.62 16.68
CA LYS A 47 -4.79 13.02 18.01
C LYS A 47 -3.60 13.61 18.75
N ILE A 48 -2.44 13.69 18.09
CA ILE A 48 -1.20 14.24 18.65
C ILE A 48 -1.36 15.73 18.97
N GLU A 49 -1.92 16.52 18.06
CA GLU A 49 -2.08 17.97 18.23
C GLU A 49 -2.99 18.37 19.39
N ARG A 50 -3.98 17.53 19.73
CA ARG A 50 -4.90 17.75 20.85
C ARG A 50 -4.25 17.52 22.22
N ILE A 51 -3.20 16.71 22.29
CA ILE A 51 -2.52 16.44 23.55
C ILE A 51 -1.55 17.57 23.83
N LYS A 52 -1.76 18.29 24.93
CA LYS A 52 -0.89 19.41 25.35
C LYS A 52 0.07 19.03 26.48
N THR A 53 -0.26 18.01 27.27
CA THR A 53 0.59 17.48 28.33
C THR A 53 1.84 16.81 27.77
N ARG A 54 2.98 17.01 28.42
CA ARG A 54 4.27 16.44 28.06
C ARG A 54 4.96 15.83 29.28
N PRO A 55 5.81 14.79 29.10
CA PRO A 55 6.10 14.10 27.85
C PRO A 55 4.89 13.36 27.23
N LEU A 56 4.89 13.16 25.91
CA LEU A 56 3.96 12.30 25.17
C LEU A 56 4.64 10.98 24.85
N ARG A 57 4.05 9.85 25.25
CA ARG A 57 4.54 8.52 24.89
C ARG A 57 3.79 7.97 23.69
N ILE A 58 4.54 7.45 22.70
CA ILE A 58 4.01 6.80 21.50
C ILE A 58 4.53 5.37 21.43
N ASN A 59 3.60 4.43 21.47
CA ASN A 59 3.83 2.99 21.44
C ASN A 59 3.11 2.38 20.23
N GLY A 60 3.32 1.08 20.01
CA GLY A 60 2.51 0.28 19.11
C GLY A 60 3.32 -0.28 17.95
N ASP A 61 2.65 -0.45 16.83
CA ASP A 61 3.18 -1.10 15.64
C ASP A 61 4.06 -0.17 14.80
N LEU A 62 4.86 -0.77 13.91
CA LEU A 62 5.49 -0.06 12.82
C LEU A 62 4.43 0.29 11.77
N MET A 63 4.34 1.56 11.36
CA MET A 63 3.37 2.03 10.36
C MET A 63 3.94 3.13 9.45
N ALA A 64 3.16 3.64 8.49
CA ALA A 64 3.57 4.82 7.72
C ALA A 64 3.83 6.04 8.62
N GLY A 65 5.00 6.68 8.48
CA GLY A 65 5.36 7.88 9.22
C GLY A 65 4.70 9.18 8.71
N GLU A 66 4.29 9.27 7.45
CA GLU A 66 3.61 10.47 6.94
C GLU A 66 2.08 10.39 7.11
N PRO A 67 1.39 11.48 7.49
CA PRO A 67 1.92 12.83 7.77
C PRO A 67 2.26 13.11 9.26
N TRP A 68 1.89 12.24 10.19
CA TRP A 68 1.95 12.49 11.64
C TRP A 68 3.37 12.71 12.21
N HIS A 69 4.42 12.22 11.52
CA HIS A 69 5.81 12.50 11.91
C HIS A 69 6.10 13.99 12.08
N LYS A 70 5.45 14.86 11.30
CA LYS A 70 5.66 16.31 11.38
C LYS A 70 5.22 16.86 12.73
N SER A 71 4.07 16.42 13.22
CA SER A 71 3.55 16.82 14.53
C SER A 71 4.47 16.31 15.65
N VAL A 72 5.03 15.10 15.49
CA VAL A 72 6.00 14.55 16.44
C VAL A 72 7.29 15.35 16.47
N TYR A 73 7.89 15.63 15.31
CA TYR A 73 9.13 16.40 15.22
C TYR A 73 8.95 17.83 15.74
N ALA A 74 7.83 18.48 15.44
CA ALA A 74 7.56 19.82 15.97
C ALA A 74 7.50 19.84 17.51
N ILE A 75 6.94 18.78 18.13
CA ILE A 75 6.90 18.64 19.59
C ILE A 75 8.30 18.35 20.16
N SER A 76 9.06 17.46 19.52
CA SER A 76 10.39 17.06 20.02
C SER A 76 11.45 18.16 19.83
N GLU A 77 11.26 19.07 18.88
CA GLU A 77 12.07 20.27 18.72
C GLU A 77 11.77 21.34 19.79
N SER A 78 10.59 21.34 20.42
CA SER A 78 10.23 22.39 21.39
C SER A 78 10.85 22.19 22.77
N GLU A 79 11.09 20.95 23.20
CA GLU A 79 11.72 20.63 24.48
C GLU A 79 12.39 19.24 24.43
N PRO A 80 13.52 19.02 25.13
CA PRO A 80 14.15 17.71 25.18
C PRO A 80 13.24 16.65 25.80
N ASN A 81 13.18 15.45 25.20
CA ASN A 81 12.37 14.33 25.68
C ASN A 81 10.85 14.61 25.76
N ALA A 82 10.34 15.64 25.08
CA ALA A 82 8.91 15.93 24.92
C ALA A 82 8.12 14.73 24.38
N VAL A 83 8.81 13.92 23.57
CA VAL A 83 8.30 12.71 22.94
C VAL A 83 9.16 11.53 23.36
N ILE A 84 8.49 10.50 23.84
CA ILE A 84 9.07 9.19 24.12
C ILE A 84 8.43 8.19 23.15
N MET A 85 9.25 7.43 22.43
CA MET A 85 8.76 6.38 21.53
C MET A 85 9.36 5.03 21.91
N THR A 86 8.59 3.96 21.80
CA THR A 86 9.20 2.62 21.84
C THR A 86 9.97 2.34 20.55
N LYS A 87 10.93 1.41 20.59
CA LYS A 87 11.75 1.06 19.42
C LYS A 87 10.91 0.75 18.18
N THR A 88 9.86 -0.06 18.30
CA THR A 88 9.02 -0.45 17.17
C THR A 88 8.26 0.76 16.61
N ALA A 89 7.64 1.56 17.48
CA ALA A 89 6.93 2.77 17.04
C ALA A 89 7.87 3.79 16.36
N ALA A 90 9.09 3.97 16.90
CA ALA A 90 10.10 4.88 16.37
C ALA A 90 10.55 4.50 14.95
N ARG A 91 10.60 3.20 14.62
CA ARG A 91 10.92 2.71 13.26
C ARG A 91 9.93 3.18 12.19
N SER A 92 8.72 3.57 12.57
CA SER A 92 7.75 4.22 11.67
C SER A 92 8.25 5.56 11.11
N LEU A 93 9.15 6.23 11.84
CA LEU A 93 9.73 7.50 11.43
C LEU A 93 10.96 7.27 10.55
N ARG A 94 11.93 6.50 11.05
CA ARG A 94 13.13 6.06 10.32
C ARG A 94 13.59 4.72 10.88
N TYR A 95 14.03 3.83 10.00
CA TYR A 95 14.63 2.55 10.42
C TYR A 95 15.94 2.73 11.19
N MET A 96 16.78 3.68 10.77
CA MET A 96 17.96 4.08 11.53
C MET A 96 17.55 4.94 12.73
N LEU A 97 17.45 4.31 13.91
CA LEU A 97 16.96 4.95 15.14
C LEU A 97 17.80 6.15 15.59
N ASP A 98 19.08 6.24 15.23
CA ASP A 98 19.89 7.43 15.54
C ASP A 98 19.42 8.67 14.77
N GLN A 99 18.83 8.50 13.58
CA GLN A 99 18.16 9.60 12.88
C GLN A 99 16.89 10.06 13.59
N VAL A 100 16.25 9.17 14.35
CA VAL A 100 15.08 9.52 15.18
C VAL A 100 15.53 10.22 16.45
N ARG A 101 16.58 9.72 17.12
CA ARG A 101 17.19 10.35 18.30
C ARG A 101 17.72 11.76 18.00
N SER A 102 18.32 11.97 16.84
CA SER A 102 18.81 13.30 16.42
C SER A 102 17.70 14.34 16.25
N LYS A 103 16.43 13.92 16.24
CA LYS A 103 15.25 14.79 16.27
C LYS A 103 14.74 15.10 17.68
N GLY A 104 15.49 14.75 18.73
CA GLY A 104 15.13 15.04 20.13
C GLY A 104 14.14 14.06 20.75
N ILE A 105 13.87 12.93 20.07
CA ILE A 105 12.95 11.89 20.53
C ILE A 105 13.69 10.89 21.43
N LYS A 106 13.15 10.66 22.63
CA LYS A 106 13.65 9.60 23.53
C LYS A 106 13.14 8.25 23.04
N ILE A 107 14.04 7.30 22.84
CA ILE A 107 13.67 5.93 22.44
C ILE A 107 13.88 4.98 23.63
N VAL A 108 12.84 4.19 23.92
CA VAL A 108 12.79 3.17 24.99
C VAL A 108 12.53 1.78 24.39
N GLU A 109 12.77 0.71 25.15
CA GLU A 109 12.46 -0.65 24.70
C GLU A 109 10.93 -0.88 24.62
N ASP A 110 10.47 -1.76 23.73
CA ASP A 110 9.03 -2.03 23.54
C ASP A 110 8.35 -2.65 24.79
N GLY A 111 9.14 -3.30 25.65
CA GLY A 111 8.68 -3.88 26.93
C GLY A 111 8.99 -3.05 28.17
N GLU A 112 9.60 -1.87 28.04
CA GLU A 112 9.81 -0.96 29.19
C GLU A 112 8.46 -0.35 29.60
N ILE A 113 7.76 -1.05 30.50
CA ILE A 113 6.53 -0.62 31.14
C ILE A 113 6.81 -0.38 32.62
N ASN A 114 6.15 0.65 33.17
CA ASN A 114 6.06 1.05 34.59
C ASN A 114 7.20 2.02 34.95
N ASP A 115 7.09 3.36 34.87
CA ASP A 115 6.11 4.24 35.50
C ASP A 115 5.91 5.53 34.68
N PHE A 116 5.20 5.46 33.56
CA PHE A 116 4.90 6.65 32.76
C PHE A 116 3.54 7.23 33.13
N ASP A 117 3.53 8.31 33.91
CA ASP A 117 2.33 9.07 34.27
C ASP A 117 2.11 10.22 33.28
N GLY A 118 1.65 9.87 32.08
CA GLY A 118 1.44 10.83 31.00
C GLY A 118 0.57 10.29 29.87
N PRO A 119 0.26 11.11 28.86
CA PRO A 119 -0.54 10.69 27.73
C PRO A 119 0.19 9.64 26.87
N ILE A 120 -0.50 8.54 26.57
CA ILE A 120 -0.02 7.46 25.71
C ILE A 120 -0.85 7.40 24.42
N ILE A 121 -0.17 7.33 23.27
CA ILE A 121 -0.78 6.99 21.99
C ILE A 121 -0.24 5.64 21.53
N GLU A 122 -1.15 4.68 21.35
CA GLU A 122 -0.89 3.47 20.59
C GLU A 122 -1.12 3.73 19.09
N ILE A 123 -0.14 3.36 18.25
CA ILE A 123 -0.19 3.52 16.80
C ILE A 123 -0.24 2.16 16.08
N SER A 124 -0.92 2.14 14.94
CA SER A 124 -0.91 1.04 13.98
C SER A 124 -1.39 1.57 12.63
N ASP A 125 -1.05 0.89 11.53
CA ASP A 125 -1.58 1.26 10.21
C ASP A 125 -3.10 1.09 10.15
N VAL A 126 -3.63 0.08 10.86
CA VAL A 126 -5.07 -0.23 10.92
C VAL A 126 -5.59 -0.04 12.35
N ASP A 127 -6.51 0.90 12.55
CA ASP A 127 -7.29 0.99 13.78
C ASP A 127 -8.44 -0.03 13.75
N TRP A 128 -8.14 -1.26 14.12
CA TRP A 128 -9.09 -2.37 14.14
C TRP A 128 -10.33 -2.07 14.98
N ASN A 129 -10.17 -1.41 16.13
CA ASN A 129 -11.30 -1.07 17.01
C ASN A 129 -12.25 -0.08 16.32
N ARG A 130 -11.71 0.88 15.56
CA ARG A 130 -12.53 1.79 14.74
C ARG A 130 -13.31 1.02 13.67
N ILE A 131 -12.67 0.11 12.95
CA ILE A 131 -13.32 -0.66 11.89
C ILE A 131 -14.47 -1.51 12.45
N PHE A 132 -14.24 -2.24 13.54
CA PHE A 132 -15.30 -3.09 14.11
C PHE A 132 -16.46 -2.29 14.68
N LYS A 133 -16.23 -1.11 15.25
CA LYS A 133 -17.35 -0.24 15.66
C LYS A 133 -18.28 0.12 14.50
N ILE A 134 -17.74 0.23 13.28
CA ILE A 134 -18.54 0.48 12.08
C ILE A 134 -19.26 -0.80 11.64
N LEU A 135 -18.53 -1.93 11.56
CA LEU A 135 -19.07 -3.22 11.10
C LEU A 135 -20.11 -3.83 12.05
N GLU A 136 -19.91 -3.72 13.37
CA GLU A 136 -20.86 -4.21 14.38
C GLU A 136 -22.20 -3.48 14.28
N GLY A 137 -22.19 -2.19 13.91
CA GLY A 137 -23.41 -1.43 13.62
C GLY A 137 -24.20 -1.96 12.41
N SER A 138 -23.56 -2.76 11.55
CA SER A 138 -24.18 -3.46 10.41
C SER A 138 -24.42 -4.95 10.69
N GLY A 139 -24.28 -5.40 11.93
CA GLY A 139 -24.55 -6.79 12.33
C GLY A 139 -23.41 -7.77 12.04
N ILE A 140 -22.20 -7.28 11.73
CA ILE A 140 -21.05 -8.12 11.37
C ILE A 140 -20.03 -8.11 12.50
N GLY A 141 -19.88 -9.26 13.15
CA GLY A 141 -18.91 -9.50 14.20
C GLY A 141 -17.56 -9.99 13.69
N LYS A 142 -16.53 -9.84 14.51
CA LYS A 142 -15.15 -10.29 14.24
C LYS A 142 -15.07 -11.75 13.80
N LYS A 143 -15.85 -12.64 14.44
CA LYS A 143 -15.81 -14.09 14.23
C LYS A 143 -16.39 -14.54 12.89
N GLU A 144 -17.18 -13.69 12.23
CA GLU A 144 -17.76 -13.99 10.92
C GLU A 144 -16.72 -13.80 9.81
N ILE A 145 -15.72 -12.93 10.03
CA ILE A 145 -14.61 -12.74 9.09
C ILE A 145 -13.70 -13.96 9.14
N THR A 146 -13.57 -14.61 7.99
CA THR A 146 -12.81 -15.87 7.82
C THR A 146 -11.46 -15.67 7.14
N LYS A 147 -11.28 -14.54 6.45
CA LYS A 147 -10.03 -14.17 5.77
C LYS A 147 -9.81 -12.67 5.87
N VAL A 148 -8.55 -12.27 5.96
CA VAL A 148 -8.13 -10.86 5.99
C VAL A 148 -7.05 -10.64 4.94
N LEU A 149 -7.31 -9.78 3.97
CA LEU A 149 -6.37 -9.40 2.93
C LEU A 149 -5.99 -7.93 3.13
N LEU A 150 -4.71 -7.61 3.22
CA LEU A 150 -4.25 -6.25 3.51
C LEU A 150 -3.22 -5.80 2.49
N CYS A 151 -3.28 -4.54 2.06
CA CYS A 151 -2.17 -3.93 1.35
C CYS A 151 -1.79 -2.60 1.97
N CYS A 152 -0.50 -2.35 1.97
CA CYS A 152 0.07 -1.05 2.28
C CYS A 152 1.35 -0.92 1.46
N GLN A 153 1.88 0.30 1.35
CA GLN A 153 3.13 0.48 0.64
C GLN A 153 4.33 0.24 1.55
N ASP A 154 5.22 -0.69 1.19
CA ASP A 154 6.44 -0.94 1.95
C ASP A 154 7.68 -0.59 1.12
N HIS A 155 8.49 0.37 1.58
CA HIS A 155 9.76 0.67 0.92
C HIS A 155 10.80 -0.43 1.11
N GLY A 156 10.58 -1.28 2.12
CA GLY A 156 11.53 -2.26 2.58
C GLY A 156 12.71 -1.65 3.32
N GLU A 157 13.39 -2.49 4.09
CA GLU A 157 14.57 -2.13 4.87
C GLU A 157 15.80 -2.87 4.33
N PRO A 158 16.71 -2.16 3.63
CA PRO A 158 17.95 -2.77 3.16
C PRO A 158 18.87 -3.09 4.34
N GLU A 159 19.62 -4.19 4.25
CA GLU A 159 20.66 -4.54 5.22
C GLU A 159 21.80 -3.51 5.26
N ASP A 160 22.16 -2.95 4.10
CA ASP A 160 23.12 -1.84 4.00
C ASP A 160 22.40 -0.49 4.25
N PRO A 161 22.69 0.22 5.35
CA PRO A 161 22.07 1.51 5.64
C PRO A 161 22.38 2.61 4.61
N LYS A 162 23.40 2.42 3.77
CA LYS A 162 23.74 3.35 2.69
C LYS A 162 22.88 3.15 1.44
N GLN A 163 22.21 2.00 1.32
CA GLN A 163 21.34 1.74 0.18
C GLN A 163 20.08 2.61 0.28
N SER A 164 19.72 3.24 -0.84
CA SER A 164 18.47 3.99 -0.94
C SER A 164 17.28 3.05 -0.79
N THR A 165 16.38 3.32 0.16
CA THR A 165 15.12 2.56 0.32
C THR A 165 14.24 2.61 -0.93
N ARG A 166 14.36 3.65 -1.77
CA ARG A 166 13.66 3.74 -3.06
C ARG A 166 14.19 2.75 -4.09
N ASP A 167 15.52 2.63 -4.19
CA ASP A 167 16.17 1.62 -5.05
C ASP A 167 15.85 0.21 -4.54
N PHE A 168 15.97 0.03 -3.22
CA PHE A 168 15.67 -1.24 -2.55
C PHE A 168 14.24 -1.70 -2.81
N ARG A 169 13.26 -0.78 -2.70
CA ARG A 169 11.84 -1.07 -3.00
C ARG A 169 11.66 -1.68 -4.37
N MET A 170 12.18 -1.04 -5.42
CA MET A 170 12.02 -1.52 -6.79
C MET A 170 12.62 -2.92 -6.97
N LYS A 171 13.80 -3.16 -6.38
CA LYS A 171 14.48 -4.45 -6.43
C LYS A 171 13.88 -5.54 -5.55
N THR A 172 13.10 -5.17 -4.53
CA THR A 172 12.57 -6.11 -3.52
C THR A 172 11.11 -6.42 -3.76
N VAL A 173 10.25 -5.40 -3.89
CA VAL A 173 8.80 -5.58 -4.13
C VAL A 173 8.55 -6.25 -5.48
N TYR A 174 9.37 -5.94 -6.48
CA TYR A 174 9.24 -6.51 -7.83
C TYR A 174 10.29 -7.57 -8.14
N ARG A 175 11.05 -8.03 -7.12
CA ARG A 175 12.12 -9.03 -7.29
C ARG A 175 11.61 -10.30 -7.95
N ASP A 176 10.46 -10.76 -7.47
CA ASP A 176 9.91 -12.06 -7.80
C ASP A 176 9.14 -12.03 -9.13
N LEU A 177 9.09 -10.86 -9.80
CA LEU A 177 8.49 -10.74 -11.12
C LEU A 177 9.29 -11.43 -12.25
N GLY A 178 10.47 -11.99 -11.94
CA GLY A 178 11.17 -13.06 -12.67
C GLY A 178 11.10 -13.02 -14.20
N ILE A 179 11.00 -14.18 -14.85
CA ILE A 179 10.78 -14.32 -16.32
C ILE A 179 9.28 -14.36 -16.67
N GLN A 180 8.40 -14.77 -15.74
CA GLN A 180 6.95 -14.91 -15.97
C GLN A 180 6.09 -14.27 -14.86
N GLY A 181 6.61 -13.30 -14.13
CA GLY A 181 5.91 -12.72 -12.99
C GLY A 181 4.66 -11.94 -13.36
N ARG A 182 3.60 -12.20 -12.60
CA ARG A 182 2.31 -11.51 -12.63
C ARG A 182 2.15 -10.66 -11.37
N LEU A 183 1.19 -9.75 -11.39
CA LEU A 183 0.89 -8.94 -10.20
C LEU A 183 0.33 -9.81 -9.07
N GLU A 184 -0.42 -10.84 -9.42
CA GLU A 184 -1.01 -11.82 -8.50
C GLU A 184 0.05 -12.57 -7.67
N ASP A 185 1.26 -12.75 -8.21
CA ASP A 185 2.37 -13.48 -7.56
C ASP A 185 3.00 -12.69 -6.39
N LEU A 186 2.61 -11.43 -6.21
CA LEU A 186 3.13 -10.54 -5.16
C LEU A 186 2.31 -10.59 -3.85
N LEU A 187 1.33 -11.49 -3.77
CA LEU A 187 0.56 -11.75 -2.55
C LEU A 187 1.32 -12.73 -1.65
N PHE A 188 1.58 -12.31 -0.41
CA PHE A 188 2.21 -13.13 0.61
C PHE A 188 1.17 -13.65 1.59
N GLU A 189 1.26 -14.94 1.93
CA GLU A 189 0.72 -15.42 3.21
C GLU A 189 1.51 -14.76 4.36
N SER A 190 0.88 -14.45 5.49
CA SER A 190 1.52 -13.74 6.61
C SER A 190 2.81 -14.39 7.12
N SER A 191 2.93 -15.72 7.04
CA SER A 191 4.12 -16.47 7.47
C SER A 191 5.29 -16.39 6.49
N LEU A 192 5.02 -16.02 5.24
CA LEU A 192 5.98 -16.02 4.13
C LEU A 192 6.50 -14.62 3.77
N ILE A 193 6.12 -13.59 4.53
CA ILE A 193 6.57 -12.23 4.30
C ILE A 193 8.09 -12.14 4.55
N PRO A 194 8.89 -11.64 3.59
CA PRO A 194 10.33 -11.41 3.78
C PRO A 194 10.64 -10.43 4.93
N ASP A 195 11.69 -10.67 5.72
CA ASP A 195 12.14 -9.75 6.80
C ASP A 195 12.44 -8.34 6.30
N SER A 196 12.87 -8.22 5.04
CA SER A 196 13.10 -6.96 4.36
C SER A 196 11.84 -6.12 4.13
N LEU A 197 10.63 -6.62 4.42
CA LEU A 197 9.35 -5.91 4.28
C LEU A 197 8.67 -5.75 5.65
N PRO A 198 9.24 -4.93 6.56
CA PRO A 198 8.81 -4.87 7.95
C PRO A 198 7.43 -4.23 8.14
N ARG A 199 6.97 -3.34 7.24
CA ARG A 199 5.63 -2.75 7.32
C ARG A 199 4.57 -3.76 6.95
N LEU A 200 4.79 -4.58 5.91
CA LEU A 200 3.90 -5.70 5.58
C LEU A 200 3.79 -6.69 6.75
N LYS A 201 4.91 -7.03 7.39
CA LYS A 201 4.91 -7.88 8.60
C LYS A 201 4.11 -7.26 9.73
N SER A 202 4.26 -5.96 9.93
CA SER A 202 3.58 -5.20 10.98
C SER A 202 2.05 -5.25 10.80
N ILE A 203 1.54 -4.97 9.60
CA ILE A 203 0.09 -5.02 9.34
C ILE A 203 -0.49 -6.44 9.47
N ALA A 204 0.23 -7.46 9.00
CA ALA A 204 -0.19 -8.86 9.14
C ALA A 204 -0.24 -9.30 10.61
N SER A 205 0.79 -8.94 11.38
CA SER A 205 0.87 -9.23 12.81
C SER A 205 -0.24 -8.52 13.58
N SER A 206 -0.57 -7.29 13.20
CA SER A 206 -1.68 -6.54 13.80
C SER A 206 -3.02 -7.28 13.62
N ALA A 207 -3.27 -7.84 12.43
CA ALA A 207 -4.48 -8.62 12.16
C ALA A 207 -4.52 -9.89 13.01
N LEU A 208 -3.43 -10.67 13.06
CA LEU A 208 -3.38 -11.93 13.82
C LEU A 208 -3.55 -11.73 15.32
N ARG A 209 -3.07 -10.61 15.89
CA ARG A 209 -3.31 -10.27 17.31
C ARG A 209 -4.79 -10.00 17.59
N ILE A 210 -5.53 -9.49 16.61
CA ILE A 210 -6.91 -9.04 16.74
C ILE A 210 -7.90 -10.16 16.42
N PHE A 211 -7.64 -10.90 15.35
CA PHE A 211 -8.42 -12.03 14.89
C PHE A 211 -7.85 -13.33 15.44
N THR A 212 -8.05 -13.57 16.74
CA THR A 212 -7.48 -14.74 17.45
C THR A 212 -7.93 -16.09 16.91
N HIS A 213 -9.02 -16.15 16.13
CA HIS A 213 -9.49 -17.37 15.46
C HIS A 213 -8.84 -17.61 14.10
N LEU A 214 -8.14 -16.63 13.54
CA LEU A 214 -7.43 -16.72 12.26
C LEU A 214 -5.99 -17.19 12.46
N LYS A 215 -5.49 -17.93 11.47
CA LYS A 215 -4.11 -18.42 11.39
C LYS A 215 -3.36 -17.70 10.27
N ASN A 216 -2.08 -18.02 10.12
CA ASN A 216 -1.25 -17.40 9.10
C ASN A 216 -1.82 -17.55 7.67
N ASN A 217 -2.37 -18.73 7.35
CA ASN A 217 -3.00 -19.01 6.06
C ASN A 217 -4.42 -18.42 5.90
N ASP A 218 -4.85 -17.58 6.83
CA ASP A 218 -6.07 -16.77 6.75
C ASP A 218 -5.78 -15.28 6.55
N VAL A 219 -4.51 -14.86 6.71
CA VAL A 219 -4.08 -13.46 6.57
C VAL A 219 -3.08 -13.34 5.42
N PHE A 220 -3.42 -12.53 4.43
CA PHE A 220 -2.59 -12.31 3.27
C PHE A 220 -2.27 -10.82 3.12
N VAL A 221 -1.06 -10.52 2.65
CA VAL A 221 -0.62 -9.14 2.45
C VAL A 221 0.08 -8.94 1.12
N MET A 222 -0.03 -7.74 0.57
CA MET A 222 0.60 -7.36 -0.69
C MET A 222 1.01 -5.88 -0.64
N ASP A 223 1.94 -5.47 -1.50
CA ASP A 223 2.19 -4.04 -1.67
C ASP A 223 0.97 -3.34 -2.32
N SER A 224 0.60 -2.17 -1.81
CA SER A 224 -0.59 -1.43 -2.28
C SER A 224 -0.47 -1.01 -3.76
N SER A 225 0.72 -0.61 -4.24
CA SER A 225 0.89 -0.13 -5.62
C SER A 225 0.53 -1.19 -6.67
N PRO A 226 1.09 -2.41 -6.65
CA PRO A 226 0.67 -3.47 -7.56
C PRO A 226 -0.76 -3.96 -7.29
N ALA A 227 -1.26 -3.90 -6.04
CA ALA A 227 -2.64 -4.30 -5.73
C ALA A 227 -3.64 -3.39 -6.45
N VAL A 228 -3.45 -2.07 -6.39
CA VAL A 228 -4.30 -1.11 -7.10
C VAL A 228 -4.27 -1.33 -8.62
N ILE A 229 -3.10 -1.61 -9.21
CA ILE A 229 -2.99 -1.91 -10.64
C ILE A 229 -3.71 -3.21 -10.98
N LEU A 230 -3.53 -4.26 -10.18
CA LEU A 230 -4.23 -5.53 -10.34
C LEU A 230 -5.74 -5.36 -10.22
N GLY A 231 -6.24 -4.44 -9.39
CA GLY A 231 -7.66 -4.13 -9.36
C GLY A 231 -8.17 -3.41 -10.61
N ALA A 232 -7.29 -2.77 -11.37
CA ALA A 232 -7.63 -1.88 -12.48
C ALA A 232 -7.38 -2.48 -13.89
N VAL A 233 -6.72 -3.64 -14.00
CA VAL A 233 -6.35 -4.27 -15.27
C VAL A 233 -7.47 -5.13 -15.89
N ARG A 234 -7.70 -5.01 -17.20
CA ARG A 234 -8.73 -5.77 -17.94
C ARG A 234 -8.22 -7.12 -18.46
N TYR A 235 -6.95 -7.23 -18.84
CA TYR A 235 -6.37 -8.40 -19.52
C TYR A 235 -7.06 -8.76 -20.85
N VAL A 236 -7.60 -7.77 -21.56
CA VAL A 236 -8.32 -7.97 -22.84
C VAL A 236 -7.50 -7.60 -24.07
N LYS A 237 -6.35 -6.95 -23.88
CA LYS A 237 -5.43 -6.54 -24.94
C LYS A 237 -4.14 -7.35 -24.85
N ASP A 238 -3.44 -7.48 -25.97
CA ASP A 238 -2.08 -8.04 -26.01
C ASP A 238 -1.14 -7.23 -25.11
N TYR A 239 -1.20 -5.89 -25.20
CA TYR A 239 -0.54 -4.97 -24.28
C TYR A 239 -1.55 -4.05 -23.60
N GLU A 240 -1.39 -3.84 -22.30
CA GLU A 240 -2.22 -2.91 -21.52
C GLU A 240 -1.34 -2.01 -20.66
N LEU A 241 -1.54 -0.69 -20.76
CA LEU A 241 -0.94 0.29 -19.86
C LEU A 241 -1.98 0.72 -18.83
N VAL A 242 -1.67 0.48 -17.57
CA VAL A 242 -2.48 0.90 -16.43
C VAL A 242 -1.67 1.88 -15.58
N VAL A 243 -2.27 3.02 -15.24
CA VAL A 243 -1.64 4.09 -14.47
C VAL A 243 -2.49 4.42 -13.23
N ASN A 244 -1.94 4.16 -12.06
CA ASN A 244 -2.50 4.66 -10.80
C ASN A 244 -1.87 6.02 -10.47
N VAL A 245 -2.70 7.05 -10.32
CA VAL A 245 -2.29 8.37 -9.83
C VAL A 245 -2.79 8.52 -8.39
N GLY A 246 -2.02 7.96 -7.46
CA GLY A 246 -2.33 7.86 -6.03
C GLY A 246 -2.20 9.19 -5.27
N ASN A 247 -2.32 9.13 -3.94
CA ASN A 247 -2.11 10.29 -3.06
C ASN A 247 -0.62 10.61 -2.84
N GLY A 248 0.23 9.58 -2.80
CA GLY A 248 1.68 9.72 -2.61
C GLY A 248 2.47 9.46 -3.89
N HIS A 249 2.11 8.39 -4.60
CA HIS A 249 2.86 7.89 -5.74
C HIS A 249 1.98 7.66 -6.96
N THR A 250 2.62 7.79 -8.12
CA THR A 250 2.08 7.42 -9.41
C THR A 250 2.84 6.19 -9.91
N LEU A 251 2.10 5.14 -10.22
CA LEU A 251 2.63 3.89 -10.76
C LEU A 251 2.04 3.66 -12.15
N ALA A 252 2.91 3.49 -13.15
CA ALA A 252 2.54 3.04 -14.48
C ALA A 252 3.07 1.62 -14.69
N VAL A 253 2.22 0.73 -15.17
CA VAL A 253 2.56 -0.67 -15.44
C VAL A 253 2.13 -1.03 -16.86
N ILE A 254 3.07 -1.57 -17.63
CA ILE A 254 2.79 -2.16 -18.93
C ILE A 254 2.74 -3.66 -18.76
N LEU A 255 1.64 -4.27 -19.19
CA LEU A 255 1.39 -5.71 -19.10
C LEU A 255 1.28 -6.32 -20.49
N LYS A 256 1.78 -7.54 -20.65
CA LYS A 256 1.60 -8.37 -21.85
C LYS A 256 1.11 -9.75 -21.46
N ASN A 257 -0.07 -10.17 -21.94
CA ASN A 257 -0.63 -11.48 -21.61
C ASN A 257 -0.60 -11.81 -20.09
N LYS A 258 -0.97 -10.82 -19.25
CA LYS A 258 -0.91 -10.85 -17.77
C LYS A 258 0.48 -10.75 -17.14
N LEU A 259 1.55 -10.82 -17.92
CA LEU A 259 2.93 -10.67 -17.43
C LEU A 259 3.26 -9.18 -17.30
N VAL A 260 3.99 -8.83 -16.23
CA VAL A 260 4.46 -7.45 -16.05
C VAL A 260 5.67 -7.20 -16.94
N GLU A 261 5.56 -6.34 -17.95
CA GLU A 261 6.67 -6.02 -18.86
C GLU A 261 7.51 -4.84 -18.36
N ALA A 262 6.86 -3.82 -17.82
CA ALA A 262 7.57 -2.68 -17.25
C ALA A 262 6.77 -1.98 -16.15
N ILE A 263 7.50 -1.34 -15.24
CA ILE A 263 6.99 -0.55 -14.14
C ILE A 263 7.74 0.76 -14.09
N TYR A 264 7.02 1.85 -13.86
CA TYR A 264 7.57 3.17 -13.60
C TYR A 264 6.87 3.79 -12.39
N GLU A 265 7.62 4.12 -11.34
CA GLU A 265 7.08 4.69 -10.10
C GLU A 265 7.73 6.04 -9.76
N ILE A 266 6.90 7.05 -9.49
CA ILE A 266 7.32 8.41 -9.09
C ILE A 266 6.41 8.99 -8.00
N HIS A 267 6.83 10.10 -7.39
CA HIS A 267 5.93 10.88 -6.53
C HIS A 267 4.85 11.60 -7.35
N THR A 268 3.59 11.50 -6.92
CA THR A 268 2.46 12.15 -7.60
C THR A 268 2.60 13.67 -7.66
N GLY A 269 3.24 14.26 -6.65
CA GLY A 269 3.54 15.70 -6.62
C GLY A 269 4.51 16.15 -7.73
N GLY A 270 5.31 15.23 -8.27
CA GLY A 270 6.33 15.52 -9.29
C GLY A 270 5.86 15.35 -10.74
N ILE A 271 4.59 14.99 -10.98
CA ILE A 271 4.08 14.80 -12.35
C ILE A 271 4.11 16.13 -13.12
N LYS A 272 4.81 16.11 -14.26
CA LYS A 272 4.69 17.08 -15.36
C LYS A 272 4.24 16.32 -16.60
N LEU A 273 3.22 16.79 -17.31
CA LEU A 273 2.50 16.01 -18.32
C LEU A 273 3.39 15.62 -19.49
N GLU A 274 4.16 16.56 -20.02
CA GLU A 274 5.06 16.34 -21.16
C GLU A 274 6.12 15.29 -20.80
N ASN A 275 6.74 15.44 -19.63
CA ASN A 275 7.74 14.48 -19.16
C ASN A 275 7.13 13.10 -18.86
N PHE A 276 5.88 13.05 -18.38
CA PHE A 276 5.22 11.79 -18.07
C PHE A 276 4.97 10.99 -19.35
N ILE A 277 4.40 11.61 -20.39
CA ILE A 277 4.13 10.91 -21.66
C ILE A 277 5.42 10.48 -22.35
N GLU A 278 6.45 11.33 -22.33
CA GLU A 278 7.78 10.98 -22.87
C GLU A 278 8.36 9.78 -22.13
N ASN A 279 8.30 9.79 -20.79
CA ASN A 279 8.80 8.67 -19.99
C ASN A 279 8.02 7.37 -20.22
N ILE A 280 6.70 7.43 -20.44
CA ILE A 280 5.91 6.24 -20.81
C ILE A 280 6.35 5.68 -22.17
N GLN A 281 6.59 6.53 -23.17
CA GLN A 281 7.09 6.09 -24.47
C GLN A 281 8.49 5.47 -24.34
N ARG A 282 9.38 6.11 -23.57
CA ARG A 282 10.73 5.60 -23.29
C ARG A 282 10.71 4.30 -22.50
N LEU A 283 9.78 4.15 -21.55
CA LEU A 283 9.55 2.91 -20.81
C LEU A 283 9.16 1.78 -21.76
N ALA A 284 8.19 2.02 -22.66
CA ALA A 284 7.72 1.04 -23.64
C ALA A 284 8.82 0.60 -24.64
N MET A 285 9.74 1.52 -24.97
CA MET A 285 10.90 1.23 -25.82
C MET A 285 12.06 0.54 -25.08
N GLY A 286 12.00 0.41 -23.76
CA GLY A 286 13.10 -0.13 -22.96
C GLY A 286 14.26 0.85 -22.71
N ASN A 287 14.04 2.16 -22.92
CA ASN A 287 15.06 3.21 -22.92
C ASN A 287 15.01 4.14 -21.69
N LEU A 288 14.12 3.88 -20.73
CA LEU A 288 14.05 4.63 -19.48
C LEU A 288 14.87 3.91 -18.40
N SER A 289 15.95 4.52 -17.95
CA SER A 289 16.82 3.88 -16.94
C SER A 289 16.31 4.10 -15.51
N HIS A 290 16.59 3.11 -14.65
CA HIS A 290 16.29 3.19 -13.23
C HIS A 290 16.99 4.39 -12.56
N GLU A 291 18.26 4.61 -12.89
CA GLU A 291 19.07 5.71 -12.33
C GLU A 291 18.54 7.10 -12.68
N GLU A 292 18.11 7.33 -13.93
CA GLU A 292 17.52 8.61 -14.35
C GLU A 292 16.22 8.90 -13.57
N THR A 293 15.42 7.87 -13.33
CA THR A 293 14.18 8.00 -12.57
C THR A 293 14.47 8.33 -11.10
N LEU A 294 15.48 7.70 -10.49
CA LEU A 294 15.88 8.05 -9.12
C LEU A 294 16.42 9.48 -9.02
N LYS A 295 17.25 9.92 -9.97
CA LYS A 295 17.82 11.28 -10.02
C LYS A 295 16.76 12.37 -10.18
N SER A 296 15.65 12.07 -10.88
CA SER A 296 14.50 12.97 -10.99
C SER A 296 13.57 12.96 -9.77
N GLY A 297 13.93 12.23 -8.72
CA GLY A 297 13.16 12.15 -7.48
C GLY A 297 12.08 11.07 -7.48
N GLY A 298 12.08 10.15 -8.43
CA GLY A 298 11.19 8.98 -8.48
C GLY A 298 11.60 7.83 -7.56
N HIS A 299 10.87 6.71 -7.67
CA HIS A 299 11.15 5.43 -7.01
C HIS A 299 11.85 4.42 -7.94
N GLY A 300 11.80 4.66 -9.25
CA GLY A 300 12.61 3.94 -10.21
C GLY A 300 11.78 3.26 -11.29
N VAL A 301 12.47 2.40 -12.03
CA VAL A 301 11.93 1.64 -13.15
C VAL A 301 12.32 0.17 -13.02
N PHE A 302 11.43 -0.71 -13.45
CA PHE A 302 11.70 -2.11 -13.78
C PHE A 302 11.29 -2.33 -15.24
N ILE A 303 12.15 -2.97 -16.03
CA ILE A 303 11.87 -3.34 -17.43
C ILE A 303 12.32 -4.79 -17.60
N ARG A 304 11.44 -5.64 -18.14
CA ARG A 304 11.74 -7.03 -18.50
C ARG A 304 12.72 -7.06 -19.68
N ASN A 305 13.73 -7.93 -19.62
CA ASN A 305 14.94 -7.97 -20.48
C ASN A 305 14.72 -8.05 -22.01
N GLU A 306 13.48 -8.04 -22.51
CA GLU A 306 13.13 -8.14 -23.93
C GLU A 306 12.14 -7.06 -24.39
N MET A 307 11.69 -6.18 -23.50
CA MET A 307 10.68 -5.18 -23.84
C MET A 307 11.29 -4.06 -24.71
N LYS A 308 10.97 -4.09 -26.01
CA LYS A 308 11.32 -3.05 -27.00
C LYS A 308 10.19 -2.85 -27.99
N MET A 309 9.11 -2.21 -27.55
CA MET A 309 7.99 -1.92 -28.44
C MET A 309 8.43 -0.94 -29.53
N LYS A 310 7.99 -1.19 -30.78
CA LYS A 310 8.18 -0.24 -31.89
C LYS A 310 7.13 0.86 -31.81
N TYR A 311 7.43 2.04 -32.39
CA TYR A 311 6.51 3.20 -32.37
C TYR A 311 5.04 2.88 -32.74
N PRO A 312 4.75 2.08 -33.78
CA PRO A 312 3.36 1.70 -34.09
C PRO A 312 2.67 0.90 -32.97
N GLU A 313 3.42 0.06 -32.24
CA GLU A 313 2.89 -0.77 -31.16
C GLU A 313 2.63 0.05 -29.90
N ILE A 314 3.42 1.11 -29.65
CA ILE A 314 3.23 2.00 -28.50
C ILE A 314 1.86 2.68 -28.54
N GLN A 315 1.32 2.94 -29.73
CA GLN A 315 -0.02 3.52 -29.89
C GLN A 315 -1.12 2.59 -29.32
N ASN A 316 -0.89 1.28 -29.26
CA ASN A 316 -1.85 0.32 -28.70
C ASN A 316 -1.98 0.42 -27.17
N LEU A 317 -1.03 1.09 -26.50
CA LEU A 317 -1.12 1.40 -25.07
C LEU A 317 -2.17 2.48 -24.77
N PHE A 318 -2.67 3.17 -25.79
CA PHE A 318 -3.65 4.25 -25.66
C PHE A 318 -5.05 3.80 -26.15
N PRO A 319 -6.15 4.35 -25.59
CA PRO A 319 -6.16 5.12 -24.35
C PRO A 319 -5.63 4.28 -23.19
N MET A 320 -4.82 4.89 -22.33
CA MET A 320 -4.29 4.21 -21.14
C MET A 320 -5.35 4.13 -20.06
N SER A 321 -5.43 3.00 -19.35
CA SER A 321 -6.33 2.84 -18.21
C SER A 321 -5.79 3.67 -17.04
N VAL A 322 -6.55 4.65 -16.54
CA VAL A 322 -6.11 5.53 -15.45
C VAL A 322 -7.03 5.41 -14.24
N ILE A 323 -6.43 5.26 -13.07
CA ILE A 323 -7.11 5.15 -11.78
C ILE A 323 -6.46 6.06 -10.73
N GLY A 324 -7.11 6.17 -9.58
CA GLY A 324 -6.61 6.87 -8.41
C GLY A 324 -7.27 8.24 -8.16
N PRO A 325 -7.11 8.79 -6.94
CA PRO A 325 -7.75 10.04 -6.53
C PRO A 325 -7.22 11.26 -7.29
N ASN A 326 -5.97 11.21 -7.78
CA ASN A 326 -5.33 12.32 -8.48
C ASN A 326 -5.33 12.15 -10.01
N ARG A 327 -6.12 11.20 -10.55
CA ARG A 327 -6.18 10.86 -11.99
C ARG A 327 -6.48 12.03 -12.92
N ALA A 328 -7.19 13.05 -12.42
CA ALA A 328 -7.48 14.28 -13.15
C ALA A 328 -6.21 15.05 -13.57
N LYS A 329 -5.05 14.78 -12.95
CA LYS A 329 -3.75 15.30 -13.41
C LYS A 329 -3.43 14.91 -14.84
N LEU A 330 -3.92 13.75 -15.32
CA LEU A 330 -3.66 13.22 -16.66
C LEU A 330 -4.80 13.47 -17.66
N LYS A 331 -5.83 14.25 -17.28
CA LYS A 331 -7.09 14.38 -18.04
C LYS A 331 -6.97 14.90 -19.48
N THR A 332 -5.85 15.52 -19.83
CA THR A 332 -5.59 16.07 -21.17
C THR A 332 -4.87 15.07 -22.09
N LEU A 333 -4.49 13.89 -21.57
CA LEU A 333 -3.90 12.80 -22.34
C LEU A 333 -4.99 11.85 -22.85
N ASP A 334 -4.65 10.97 -23.78
CA ASP A 334 -5.55 9.91 -24.27
C ASP A 334 -5.70 8.81 -23.20
N ILE A 335 -6.77 8.91 -22.41
CA ILE A 335 -6.99 8.09 -21.21
C ILE A 335 -8.40 7.52 -21.17
N LYS A 336 -8.53 6.36 -20.52
CA LYS A 336 -9.80 5.78 -20.10
C LYS A 336 -9.79 5.66 -18.58
N TYR A 337 -10.74 6.29 -17.90
CA TYR A 337 -10.93 6.06 -16.48
C TYR A 337 -11.50 4.67 -16.22
N VAL A 338 -11.04 4.02 -15.16
CA VAL A 338 -11.52 2.71 -14.72
C VAL A 338 -12.04 2.79 -13.28
N ASN A 339 -13.15 2.10 -13.01
CA ASN A 339 -13.85 2.13 -11.72
C ASN A 339 -14.17 0.69 -11.26
N PRO A 340 -13.18 -0.06 -10.75
CA PRO A 340 -13.38 -1.45 -10.32
C PRO A 340 -14.49 -1.54 -9.27
N GLY A 341 -15.50 -2.38 -9.51
CA GLY A 341 -16.64 -2.54 -8.59
C GLY A 341 -17.44 -1.25 -8.37
N GLY A 342 -17.42 -0.33 -9.35
CA GLY A 342 -18.15 0.93 -9.34
C GLY A 342 -17.45 2.11 -8.67
N ASN A 343 -16.25 1.91 -8.07
CA ASN A 343 -15.54 2.98 -7.37
C ASN A 343 -14.02 2.85 -7.51
N MET A 344 -13.34 3.90 -7.97
CA MET A 344 -11.88 3.89 -8.15
C MET A 344 -11.09 3.55 -6.88
N MET A 345 -11.64 3.86 -5.70
CA MET A 345 -10.96 3.62 -4.42
C MET A 345 -10.97 2.13 -4.04
N MET A 346 -11.84 1.33 -4.65
CA MET A 346 -11.90 -0.12 -4.39
C MET A 346 -10.85 -0.92 -5.15
N ALA A 347 -10.01 -0.27 -5.97
CA ALA A 347 -8.99 -0.96 -6.75
C ALA A 347 -7.97 -1.74 -5.91
N GLY A 348 -7.49 -1.18 -4.79
CA GLY A 348 -6.60 -1.91 -3.88
C GLY A 348 -7.27 -3.14 -3.27
N PRO A 349 -8.44 -3.01 -2.62
CA PRO A 349 -9.20 -4.13 -2.07
C PRO A 349 -9.59 -5.20 -3.11
N ILE A 350 -9.96 -4.77 -4.31
CA ILE A 350 -10.27 -5.66 -5.43
C ILE A 350 -9.02 -6.37 -5.93
N GLY A 351 -7.88 -5.68 -6.03
CA GLY A 351 -6.62 -6.30 -6.42
C GLY A 351 -6.18 -7.40 -5.45
N LEU A 352 -6.32 -7.15 -4.15
CA LEU A 352 -6.11 -8.16 -3.11
C LEU A 352 -7.01 -9.39 -3.33
N LEU A 353 -8.29 -9.16 -3.57
CA LEU A 353 -9.25 -10.24 -3.80
C LEU A 353 -8.93 -11.04 -5.08
N ARG A 354 -8.54 -10.37 -6.17
CA ARG A 354 -8.09 -11.02 -7.41
C ARG A 354 -6.85 -11.88 -7.19
N ALA A 355 -5.86 -11.38 -6.46
CA ALA A 355 -4.66 -12.16 -6.13
C ALA A 355 -4.99 -13.39 -5.28
N TYR A 356 -5.87 -13.23 -4.28
CA TYR A 356 -6.30 -14.33 -3.43
C TYR A 356 -7.11 -15.39 -4.19
N HIS A 357 -8.00 -14.96 -5.08
CA HIS A 357 -8.74 -15.88 -5.95
C HIS A 357 -7.83 -16.58 -6.95
N HIS A 358 -6.82 -15.90 -7.49
CA HIS A 358 -5.78 -16.54 -8.29
C HIS A 358 -5.07 -17.67 -7.53
N LEU A 359 -4.62 -17.38 -6.30
CA LEU A 359 -3.95 -18.34 -5.41
C LEU A 359 -4.84 -19.56 -5.10
N THR A 360 -6.14 -19.37 -4.99
CA THR A 360 -7.11 -20.42 -4.63
C THR A 360 -7.80 -21.07 -5.84
N GLY A 361 -7.39 -20.73 -7.06
CA GLY A 361 -7.96 -21.31 -8.30
C GLY A 361 -9.40 -20.88 -8.59
N LYS A 362 -9.84 -19.75 -8.03
CA LYS A 362 -11.17 -19.19 -8.22
C LYS A 362 -11.16 -18.07 -9.26
N GLN A 363 -12.32 -17.82 -9.85
CA GLN A 363 -12.52 -16.73 -10.79
C GLN A 363 -13.34 -15.62 -10.14
N LEU A 364 -12.94 -14.38 -10.42
CA LEU A 364 -13.64 -13.17 -10.00
C LEU A 364 -13.90 -12.32 -11.23
N GLU A 365 -15.16 -12.15 -11.59
CA GLU A 365 -15.57 -11.20 -12.61
C GLU A 365 -15.83 -9.84 -11.97
N ILE A 366 -15.26 -8.80 -12.56
CA ILE A 366 -15.33 -7.43 -12.02
C ILE A 366 -15.58 -6.47 -13.18
N SER A 367 -16.64 -5.67 -13.06
CA SER A 367 -16.81 -4.52 -13.93
C SER A 367 -15.74 -3.47 -13.64
N LEU A 368 -15.07 -3.00 -14.69
CA LEU A 368 -14.08 -1.92 -14.66
C LEU A 368 -14.62 -0.62 -15.27
N GLU A 369 -15.92 -0.57 -15.55
CA GLU A 369 -16.60 0.56 -16.20
C GLU A 369 -17.30 1.43 -15.17
#